data_AF-A0A7K0ZQ49-F1
#
_entry.id   AF-A0A7K0ZQ49-F1
#
_cell.length_a   1.000
_cell.length_b   1.000
_cell.length_c   1.000
_cell.angle_alpha   90.00
_cell.angle_beta   90.00
_cell.angle_gamma   90.00
#
_symmetry.space_group_name_H-M   'P 1'
#
loop_
_entity.id
_entity.type
_entity.pdbx_description
1 polymer ?
#
loop_
_entity_poly.entity_id
_entity_poly.type
_entity_poly.pdbx_seq_one_letter_code
_entity_poly.pdbx_strand_id
1 'polypeptide(L)'
;MGTLYITGNPDSDAFLNANGTALLIGMLLDQQVPMEWAFNGPWTLKQRLGHLDAKKIAAMDPTEFLALCLVKPAIHRFPKAMAQRIQGMCAVLAEKYKGKGENMWADVDDAHVLFERLRELPGFGAEKAQIFVALLGKRFEIT
;
A
#
# COMPACT_ATOMS: atom_id res chain seq x y z
N MET A 1 -4.83 14.70 6.70
CA MET A 1 -3.53 14.39 6.06
C MET A 1 -2.61 13.89 7.16
N GLY A 2 -1.78 12.88 6.90
CA GLY A 2 -0.86 12.34 7.92
C GLY A 2 0.41 13.16 8.11
N THR A 3 1.25 12.72 9.05
CA THR A 3 2.56 13.31 9.40
C THR A 3 3.76 12.36 9.17
N LEU A 4 3.60 11.36 8.31
CA LEU A 4 4.62 10.34 8.04
C LEU A 4 5.81 10.95 7.27
N TYR A 5 7.01 10.76 7.80
CA TYR A 5 8.28 11.09 7.15
C TYR A 5 9.17 9.85 7.23
N ILE A 6 9.34 9.13 6.12
CA ILE A 6 9.92 7.78 6.13
C ILE A 6 10.79 7.47 4.92
N THR A 7 10.59 8.12 3.79
CA THR A 7 11.33 7.78 2.56
C THR A 7 12.58 8.64 2.35
N GLY A 8 12.65 9.80 3.02
CA GLY A 8 13.65 10.83 2.72
C GLY A 8 13.38 11.58 1.40
N ASN A 9 12.27 11.29 0.72
CA ASN A 9 11.79 12.00 -0.46
C ASN A 9 10.48 12.75 -0.11
N PRO A 10 10.48 14.09 -0.10
CA PRO A 10 9.30 14.87 0.28
C PRO A 10 8.04 14.60 -0.55
N ASP A 11 8.17 14.35 -1.86
CA ASP A 11 7.02 14.07 -2.74
C ASP A 11 6.43 12.69 -2.46
N SER A 12 7.29 11.71 -2.18
CA SER A 12 6.91 10.35 -1.82
C SER A 12 6.20 10.33 -0.45
N ASP A 13 6.77 11.02 0.54
CA ASP A 13 6.18 11.18 1.86
C ASP A 13 4.85 11.93 1.79
N ALA A 14 4.76 13.04 1.04
CA ALA A 14 3.51 13.76 0.83
C ALA A 14 2.44 12.86 0.18
N PHE A 15 2.85 12.01 -0.78
CA PHE A 15 1.95 11.08 -1.43
C PHE A 15 1.42 9.99 -0.49
N LEU A 16 2.28 9.41 0.36
CA LEU A 16 1.88 8.46 1.41
C LEU A 16 0.88 9.08 2.39
N ASN A 17 1.08 10.34 2.77
CA ASN A 17 0.22 11.05 3.71
C ASN A 17 -1.16 11.43 3.14
N ALA A 18 -1.30 11.45 1.81
CA ALA A 18 -2.51 11.87 1.11
C ALA A 18 -3.28 10.74 0.43
N ASN A 19 -2.71 9.54 0.31
CA ASN A 19 -3.32 8.44 -0.44
C ASN A 19 -3.26 7.12 0.36
N GLY A 20 -4.42 6.63 0.80
CA GLY A 20 -4.50 5.41 1.61
C GLY A 20 -4.05 4.15 0.86
N THR A 21 -4.29 4.09 -0.46
CA THR A 21 -3.78 2.99 -1.30
C THR A 21 -2.25 2.98 -1.34
N ALA A 22 -1.62 4.16 -1.45
CA ALA A 22 -0.17 4.28 -1.41
C ALA A 22 0.39 3.81 -0.05
N LEU A 23 -0.23 4.21 1.04
CA LEU A 23 0.17 3.82 2.39
C LEU A 23 0.09 2.30 2.59
N LEU A 24 -0.99 1.66 2.13
CA LEU A 24 -1.16 0.21 2.17
C LEU A 24 -0.09 -0.52 1.33
N ILE A 25 0.21 -0.03 0.12
CA ILE A 25 1.28 -0.62 -0.72
C ILE A 25 2.64 -0.47 -0.02
N GLY A 26 2.94 0.67 0.59
CA GLY A 26 4.18 0.87 1.34
C GLY A 26 4.35 -0.15 2.46
N MET A 27 3.30 -0.34 3.26
CA MET A 27 3.28 -1.36 4.31
C MET A 27 3.38 -2.79 3.74
N LEU A 28 2.71 -3.09 2.63
CA LEU A 28 2.78 -4.39 1.98
C LEU A 28 4.21 -4.74 1.54
N LEU A 29 4.95 -3.74 1.04
CA LEU A 29 6.34 -3.88 0.59
C LEU A 29 7.35 -3.93 1.74
N ASP A 30 6.96 -3.52 2.95
CA ASP A 30 7.83 -3.51 4.13
C ASP A 30 8.05 -4.93 4.66
N GLN A 31 8.92 -5.66 3.96
CA GLN A 31 9.33 -7.00 4.35
C GLN A 31 10.70 -7.33 3.78
N GLN A 32 11.67 -7.45 4.69
CA GLN A 32 13.03 -7.86 4.39
C GLN A 32 13.76 -6.87 3.44
N VAL A 33 13.36 -5.61 3.44
CA VAL A 33 14.06 -4.48 2.80
C VAL A 33 14.05 -3.29 3.76
N PRO A 34 14.92 -2.28 3.59
CA PRO A 34 14.81 -1.04 4.35
C PRO A 34 13.43 -0.38 4.15
N MET A 35 12.89 0.22 5.21
CA MET A 35 11.57 0.86 5.18
C MET A 35 11.52 1.99 4.15
N GLU A 36 12.61 2.76 4.03
CA GLU A 36 12.72 3.86 3.08
C GLU A 36 12.46 3.38 1.65
N TRP A 37 12.99 2.20 1.29
CA TRP A 37 12.77 1.60 -0.01
C TRP A 37 11.34 1.09 -0.16
N ALA A 38 10.83 0.34 0.83
CA ALA A 38 9.47 -0.19 0.80
C ALA A 38 8.42 0.92 0.63
N PHE A 39 8.49 1.95 1.47
CA PHE A 39 7.56 3.07 1.47
C PHE A 39 7.76 4.03 0.29
N ASN A 40 8.91 4.01 -0.39
CA ASN A 40 9.09 4.72 -1.66
C ASN A 40 8.53 3.94 -2.88
N GLY A 41 8.19 2.67 -2.70
CA GLY A 41 7.61 1.82 -3.75
C GLY A 41 6.33 2.38 -4.39
N PRO A 42 5.30 2.81 -3.62
CA PRO A 42 4.08 3.40 -4.17
C PRO A 42 4.35 4.61 -5.07
N TRP A 43 5.28 5.49 -4.68
CA TRP A 43 5.67 6.63 -5.51
C TRP A 43 6.34 6.18 -6.81
N THR A 44 7.25 5.20 -6.72
CA THR A 44 7.90 4.61 -7.90
C THR A 44 6.88 3.98 -8.87
N LEU A 45 5.87 3.26 -8.35
CA LEU A 45 4.78 2.72 -9.17
C LEU A 45 3.95 3.82 -9.82
N LYS A 46 3.61 4.87 -9.07
CA LYS A 46 2.90 6.03 -9.61
C LYS A 46 3.65 6.66 -10.78
N GLN A 47 4.97 6.82 -10.68
CA GLN A 47 5.78 7.38 -11.76
C GLN A 47 5.81 6.48 -13.01
N ARG A 48 5.85 5.15 -12.83
CA ARG A 48 5.85 4.19 -13.94
C ARG A 48 4.50 4.08 -14.66
N LEU A 49 3.41 4.13 -13.88
CA LEU A 49 2.05 3.98 -14.39
C LEU A 49 1.41 5.31 -14.81
N GLY A 50 1.92 6.44 -14.32
CA GLY A 50 1.27 7.74 -14.36
C GLY A 50 0.10 7.88 -13.37
N HIS A 51 -0.23 6.83 -12.61
CA HIS A 51 -1.30 6.82 -11.62
C HIS A 51 -1.06 5.75 -10.53
N LEU A 52 -1.86 5.78 -9.46
CA LEU A 52 -1.92 4.70 -8.47
C LEU A 52 -3.40 4.41 -8.15
N ASP A 53 -4.09 3.84 -9.13
CA ASP A 53 -5.53 3.57 -9.07
C ASP A 53 -5.70 2.07 -8.88
N ALA A 54 -6.31 1.65 -7.77
CA ALA A 54 -6.44 0.24 -7.43
C ALA A 54 -7.30 -0.52 -8.45
N LYS A 55 -8.35 0.08 -9.00
CA LYS A 55 -9.21 -0.58 -10.01
C LYS A 55 -8.43 -0.84 -11.29
N LYS A 56 -7.66 0.16 -11.74
CA LYS A 56 -6.82 0.01 -12.93
C LYS A 56 -5.74 -1.05 -12.71
N ILE A 57 -5.00 -0.98 -11.59
CA ILE A 57 -3.93 -1.94 -11.28
C ILE A 57 -4.47 -3.37 -11.17
N ALA A 58 -5.64 -3.56 -10.54
CA ALA A 58 -6.28 -4.86 -10.42
C ALA A 58 -6.71 -5.44 -11.77
N ALA A 59 -7.07 -4.60 -12.74
CA ALA A 59 -7.52 -5.00 -14.07
C ALA A 59 -6.37 -5.16 -15.09
N MET A 60 -5.14 -4.78 -14.76
CA MET A 60 -3.98 -4.94 -15.64
C MET A 60 -3.64 -6.42 -15.86
N ASP A 61 -3.12 -6.73 -17.05
CA ASP A 61 -2.49 -8.03 -17.30
C ASP A 61 -1.36 -8.27 -16.27
N PRO A 62 -1.33 -9.42 -15.57
CA PRO A 62 -0.33 -9.69 -14.54
C PRO A 62 1.12 -9.68 -15.05
N THR A 63 1.34 -10.05 -16.32
CA THR A 63 2.67 -10.05 -16.94
C THR A 63 3.14 -8.63 -17.24
N GLU A 64 2.24 -7.79 -17.75
CA GLU A 64 2.52 -6.35 -17.96
C GLU A 64 2.81 -5.63 -16.64
N PHE A 65 1.99 -5.85 -15.62
CA PHE A 65 2.22 -5.23 -14.31
C PHE A 65 3.53 -5.72 -13.67
N LEU A 66 3.83 -7.03 -13.77
CA LEU A 66 5.11 -7.57 -13.33
C LEU A 66 6.29 -6.93 -14.06
N ALA A 67 6.19 -6.72 -15.38
CA ALA A 67 7.25 -6.06 -16.15
C ALA A 67 7.54 -4.65 -15.60
N LEU A 68 6.51 -3.89 -15.24
CA LEU A 68 6.66 -2.58 -14.60
C LEU A 68 7.31 -2.68 -13.22
N CYS A 69 6.97 -3.69 -12.41
CA CYS A 69 7.63 -3.92 -11.12
C CYS A 69 9.12 -4.32 -11.26
N LEU A 70 9.51 -4.92 -12.39
CA LEU A 70 10.87 -5.36 -12.69
C LEU A 70 11.77 -4.25 -13.27
N VAL A 71 11.21 -3.16 -13.79
CA VAL A 71 12.00 -2.01 -14.29
C VAL A 71 13.01 -1.60 -13.22
N LYS A 72 14.29 -1.46 -13.61
CA LYS A 72 15.38 -1.18 -12.68
C LYS A 72 15.36 0.29 -12.20
N PRO A 73 15.63 0.56 -10.90
CA PRO A 73 15.75 -0.43 -9.82
C PRO A 73 14.39 -1.10 -9.55
N ALA A 74 14.38 -2.42 -9.38
CA ALA A 74 13.14 -3.18 -9.19
C ALA A 74 12.38 -2.68 -7.95
N ILE A 75 11.06 -2.87 -7.93
CA ILE A 75 10.22 -2.34 -6.84
C ILE A 75 10.53 -2.96 -5.48
N HIS A 76 11.06 -4.19 -5.49
CA HIS A 76 11.41 -4.96 -4.31
C HIS A 76 12.47 -6.01 -4.68
N ARG A 77 13.15 -6.58 -3.68
CA ARG A 77 14.05 -7.76 -3.89
C ARG A 77 13.32 -9.06 -4.26
N PHE A 78 11.98 -9.06 -4.20
CA PHE A 78 11.10 -10.17 -4.55
C PHE A 78 9.99 -9.70 -5.51
N PRO A 79 10.34 -9.16 -6.68
CA PRO A 79 9.42 -8.38 -7.51
C PRO A 79 8.21 -9.19 -7.98
N LYS A 80 8.38 -10.48 -8.31
CA LYS A 80 7.28 -11.36 -8.74
C LYS A 80 6.22 -11.53 -7.66
N ALA A 81 6.64 -11.89 -6.45
CA ALA A 81 5.72 -12.09 -5.33
C ALA A 81 5.03 -10.77 -4.92
N MET A 82 5.78 -9.66 -4.92
CA MET A 82 5.21 -8.35 -4.57
C MET A 82 4.23 -7.85 -5.62
N ALA A 83 4.50 -8.02 -6.92
CA ALA A 83 3.58 -7.63 -7.97
C ALA A 83 2.22 -8.33 -7.82
N GLN A 84 2.24 -9.65 -7.59
CA GLN A 84 1.02 -10.44 -7.36
C GLN A 84 0.25 -9.96 -6.12
N ARG A 85 0.95 -9.70 -5.02
CA ARG A 85 0.30 -9.20 -3.78
C ARG A 85 -0.29 -7.81 -3.96
N ILE A 86 0.40 -6.91 -4.66
CA ILE A 86 -0.11 -5.57 -4.96
C ILE A 86 -1.39 -5.66 -5.79
N GLN A 87 -1.40 -6.45 -6.88
CA GLN A 87 -2.63 -6.62 -7.68
C GLN A 87 -3.76 -7.25 -6.87
N GLY A 88 -3.48 -8.29 -6.07
CA GLY A 88 -4.48 -8.92 -5.21
C GLY A 88 -5.06 -7.96 -4.17
N MET A 89 -4.21 -7.15 -3.53
CA MET A 89 -4.65 -6.11 -2.61
C MET A 89 -5.49 -5.04 -3.34
N CYS A 90 -5.05 -4.59 -4.51
CA CYS A 90 -5.80 -3.65 -5.33
C CYS A 90 -7.16 -4.22 -5.78
N ALA A 91 -7.27 -5.52 -6.02
CA ALA A 91 -8.54 -6.18 -6.35
C ALA A 91 -9.51 -6.14 -5.17
N VAL A 92 -9.07 -6.45 -3.95
CA VAL A 92 -9.89 -6.32 -2.73
C VAL A 92 -10.35 -4.87 -2.54
N LEU A 93 -9.46 -3.89 -2.73
CA LEU A 93 -9.81 -2.48 -2.65
C LEU A 93 -10.84 -2.08 -3.72
N ALA A 94 -10.68 -2.55 -4.95
CA ALA A 94 -11.58 -2.27 -6.05
C ALA A 94 -13.00 -2.81 -5.79
N GLU A 95 -13.09 -4.04 -5.31
CA GLU A 95 -14.34 -4.76 -5.06
C GLU A 95 -15.08 -4.22 -3.83
N LYS A 96 -14.40 -4.10 -2.70
CA LYS A 96 -15.03 -3.82 -1.39
C LYS A 96 -14.95 -2.36 -0.96
N TYR A 97 -13.91 -1.64 -1.40
CA TYR A 97 -13.55 -0.32 -0.86
C TYR A 97 -13.56 0.78 -1.91
N LYS A 98 -14.34 0.62 -2.99
CA LYS A 98 -14.49 1.59 -4.10
C LYS A 98 -13.16 2.00 -4.76
N GLY A 99 -12.13 1.16 -4.65
CA GLY A 99 -10.79 1.39 -5.20
C GLY A 99 -9.88 2.29 -4.36
N LYS A 100 -10.25 2.59 -3.11
CA LYS A 100 -9.53 3.55 -2.25
C LYS A 100 -9.15 2.90 -0.92
N GLY A 101 -7.86 2.90 -0.60
CA GLY A 101 -7.35 2.35 0.66
C GLY A 101 -7.93 3.05 1.90
N GLU A 102 -8.13 4.37 1.83
CA GLU A 102 -8.69 5.14 2.95
C GLU A 102 -10.11 4.71 3.36
N ASN A 103 -10.86 4.10 2.44
CA ASN A 103 -12.19 3.57 2.76
C ASN A 103 -12.14 2.32 3.67
N MET A 104 -10.97 1.74 3.93
CA MET A 104 -10.86 0.63 4.89
C MET A 104 -11.08 1.09 6.33
N TRP A 105 -10.80 2.35 6.64
CA TRP A 105 -10.88 2.95 7.97
C TRP A 105 -11.75 4.21 8.04
N ALA A 106 -12.36 4.64 6.93
CA ALA A 106 -13.15 5.87 6.89
C ALA A 106 -14.46 5.80 7.70
N ASP A 107 -14.99 4.61 7.91
CA ASP A 107 -16.27 4.30 8.57
C ASP A 107 -16.10 3.41 9.80
N VAL A 108 -14.89 3.35 10.36
CA VAL A 108 -14.55 2.43 11.45
C VAL A 108 -14.12 3.21 12.68
N ASP A 109 -14.85 2.98 13.78
CA ASP A 109 -14.57 3.55 15.09
C ASP A 109 -13.99 2.49 16.07
N ASP A 110 -13.69 1.29 15.56
CA ASP A 110 -13.17 0.15 16.31
C ASP A 110 -11.91 -0.42 15.65
N ALA A 111 -10.76 -0.26 16.32
CA ALA A 111 -9.48 -0.79 15.90
C ALA A 111 -9.48 -2.31 15.64
N HIS A 112 -10.33 -3.09 16.32
CA HIS A 112 -10.46 -4.53 16.06
C HIS A 112 -11.13 -4.80 14.70
N VAL A 113 -12.16 -4.04 14.33
CA VAL A 113 -12.79 -4.13 13.01
C VAL A 113 -11.79 -3.76 11.91
N LEU A 114 -11.02 -2.69 12.10
CA LEU A 114 -9.98 -2.30 11.16
C LEU A 114 -8.89 -3.37 11.03
N PHE A 115 -8.47 -3.96 12.15
CA PHE A 115 -7.53 -5.07 12.16
C PHE A 115 -8.02 -6.26 11.31
N GLU A 116 -9.27 -6.70 11.50
CA GLU A 116 -9.84 -7.80 10.70
C GLU A 116 -9.97 -7.45 9.22
N ARG A 117 -10.37 -6.20 8.88
CA ARG A 117 -10.40 -5.73 7.48
C ARG A 117 -9.03 -5.77 6.83
N LEU A 118 -7.98 -5.32 7.53
CA LEU A 118 -6.61 -5.35 7.03
C LEU A 118 -6.14 -6.78 6.78
N ARG A 119 -6.54 -7.74 7.61
CA ARG A 119 -6.21 -9.15 7.44
C ARG A 119 -6.80 -9.82 6.20
N GLU A 120 -7.80 -9.21 5.57
CA GLU A 120 -8.31 -9.66 4.28
C GLU A 120 -7.35 -9.36 3.12
N LEU A 121 -6.42 -8.42 3.29
CA LEU A 121 -5.50 -8.03 2.23
C LEU A 121 -4.38 -9.05 2.05
N PRO A 122 -4.11 -9.51 0.81
CA PRO A 122 -2.96 -10.36 0.53
C PRO A 122 -1.65 -9.77 1.03
N GLY A 123 -0.96 -10.49 1.92
CA GLY A 123 0.30 -10.07 2.53
C GLY A 123 0.18 -9.39 3.90
N PHE A 124 -1.04 -9.12 4.38
CA PHE A 124 -1.28 -8.60 5.73
C PHE A 124 -1.56 -9.73 6.73
N GLY A 125 -0.48 -10.23 7.34
CA GLY A 125 -0.58 -11.11 8.52
C GLY A 125 -0.94 -10.33 9.80
N ALA A 126 -1.12 -11.05 10.92
CA ALA A 126 -1.48 -10.48 12.22
C ALA A 126 -0.57 -9.31 12.63
N GLU A 127 0.73 -9.54 12.63
CA GLU A 127 1.73 -8.55 13.05
C GLU A 127 1.68 -7.30 12.15
N LYS A 128 1.65 -7.48 10.83
CA LYS A 128 1.59 -6.37 9.88
C LYS A 128 0.31 -5.55 10.03
N ALA A 129 -0.83 -6.20 10.23
CA ALA A 129 -2.09 -5.53 10.48
C ALA A 129 -2.05 -4.71 11.79
N GLN A 130 -1.49 -5.27 12.88
CA GLN A 130 -1.30 -4.55 14.15
C GLN A 130 -0.39 -3.33 14.00
N ILE A 131 0.75 -3.47 13.31
CA ILE A 131 1.67 -2.36 13.03
C ILE A 131 0.96 -1.27 12.24
N PHE A 132 0.15 -1.65 11.25
CA PHE A 132 -0.57 -0.68 10.43
C PHE A 132 -1.64 0.09 11.21
N VAL A 133 -2.43 -0.59 12.06
CA VAL A 133 -3.37 0.07 12.97
C VAL A 133 -2.64 1.07 13.87
N ALA A 134 -1.53 0.66 14.47
CA ALA A 134 -0.73 1.55 15.32
C ALA A 134 -0.14 2.75 14.53
N LEU A 135 0.25 2.55 13.28
CA LEU A 135 0.72 3.61 12.39
C LEU A 135 -0.40 4.62 12.11
N LEU A 136 -1.61 4.15 11.79
CA LEU A 136 -2.76 5.02 11.54
C LEU A 136 -3.11 5.86 12.77
N GLY A 137 -3.16 5.26 13.96
CA GLY A 137 -3.40 6.01 15.21
C GLY A 137 -2.32 7.05 15.49
N LYS A 138 -1.04 6.71 15.32
CA LYS A 138 0.07 7.62 15.67
C LYS A 138 0.34 8.72 14.64
N ARG A 139 0.07 8.48 13.35
CA ARG A 139 0.48 9.37 12.25
C ARG A 139 -0.69 10.03 11.52
N PHE A 140 -1.88 9.49 11.67
CA PHE A 140 -3.08 9.92 10.95
C PHE A 140 -4.28 10.19 11.86
N GLU A 141 -4.14 10.01 13.18
CA GLU A 141 -5.19 10.26 14.19
C GLU A 141 -6.47 9.44 13.95
N ILE A 142 -6.31 8.25 13.38
CA ILE A 142 -7.40 7.28 13.17
C ILE A 142 -7.37 6.29 14.33
N THR A 143 -8.43 6.28 15.14
CA THR A 143 -8.55 5.48 16.37
C THR A 143 -9.58 4.38 16.23
#